data_AF-A0A5B2UB98-F1
#
_entry.id   AF-A0A5B2UB98-F1
#
_cell.length_a   1.000
_cell.length_b   1.000
_cell.length_c   1.000
_cell.angle_alpha   90.00
_cell.angle_beta   90.00
_cell.angle_gamma   90.00
#
_symmetry.space_group_name_H-M   'P 1'
#
loop_
_entity.id
_entity.type
_entity.pdbx_description
1 polymer ?
#
loop_
_entity_poly.entity_id
_entity_poly.type
_entity_poly.pdbx_seq_one_letter_code
_entity_poly.pdbx_strand_id
1 'polypeptide(L)'
;MDKQIQIINAGPNYKQIYHDFIEAKCPDKREYVKGFLSKNSLSVSDVLKINTIIFDELSESQKFKSYDKQTIFEILDYQKKHRLNNTQLASHFKLSRNTVTKWKRTFLI
;
A
#
# COMPACT_ATOMS: atom_id res chain seq x y z
N MET A 1 25.16 26.43 -34.04
CA MET A 1 24.59 27.07 -32.85
C MET A 1 23.83 26.01 -32.07
N ASP A 2 24.05 25.98 -30.75
CA ASP A 2 23.23 25.36 -29.71
C ASP A 2 22.85 23.87 -29.86
N LYS A 3 23.73 23.02 -29.33
CA LYS A 3 23.36 21.65 -28.93
C LYS A 3 22.31 21.74 -27.81
N GLN A 4 21.07 21.39 -28.10
CA GLN A 4 20.09 21.08 -27.05
C GLN A 4 20.52 19.80 -26.34
N ILE A 5 21.25 19.96 -25.24
CA ILE A 5 21.57 18.85 -24.34
C ILE A 5 20.26 18.40 -23.71
N GLN A 6 19.70 17.30 -24.21
CA GLN A 6 18.63 16.60 -23.52
C GLN A 6 19.19 16.14 -22.17
N ILE A 7 18.71 16.76 -21.09
CA ILE A 7 19.06 16.34 -19.74
C ILE A 7 18.48 14.95 -19.55
N ILE A 8 19.34 13.94 -19.62
CA ILE A 8 19.00 12.57 -19.26
C ILE A 8 18.75 12.57 -17.75
N ASN A 9 17.50 12.84 -17.36
CA ASN A 9 17.04 12.64 -15.99
C ASN A 9 17.17 11.15 -15.69
N ALA A 10 18.25 10.76 -15.01
CA ALA A 10 18.55 9.39 -14.59
C ALA A 10 17.64 8.90 -13.44
N GLY A 11 16.40 9.39 -13.39
CA GLY A 11 15.35 8.97 -12.48
C GLY A 11 14.16 8.41 -13.26
N PRO A 12 13.34 7.54 -12.63
CA PRO A 12 12.18 6.95 -13.30
C PRO A 12 11.21 8.03 -13.79
N ASN A 13 10.70 7.87 -15.01
CA ASN A 13 9.71 8.79 -15.59
C ASN A 13 8.33 8.57 -14.93
N TYR A 14 8.15 9.11 -13.73
CA TYR A 14 6.93 8.97 -12.92
C TYR A 14 5.67 9.35 -13.71
N LYS A 15 5.73 10.33 -14.62
CA LYS A 15 4.59 10.74 -15.43
C LYS A 15 4.12 9.62 -16.36
N GLN A 16 5.06 8.93 -17.02
CA GLN A 16 4.76 7.80 -17.90
C GLN A 16 4.34 6.56 -17.08
N ILE A 17 5.07 6.25 -16.01
CA ILE A 17 4.73 5.12 -15.12
C ILE A 17 3.30 5.24 -14.57
N TYR A 18 2.90 6.44 -14.09
CA TYR A 18 1.54 6.66 -13.61
C TYR A 18 0.51 6.72 -14.75
N HIS A 19 0.86 7.23 -15.93
CA HIS A 19 -0.03 7.17 -17.10
C HIS A 19 -0.38 5.72 -17.45
N ASP A 20 0.64 4.89 -17.67
CA ASP A 20 0.51 3.50 -18.08
C ASP A 20 -0.20 2.67 -16.99
N PHE A 21 0.10 2.95 -15.69
CA PHE A 21 -0.58 2.30 -14.58
C PHE A 21 -2.07 2.67 -14.50
N ILE A 22 -2.42 3.95 -14.65
CA ILE A 22 -3.82 4.41 -14.61
C ILE A 22 -4.60 3.82 -15.76
N GLU A 23 -4.05 3.83 -16.97
CA GLU A 23 -4.66 3.26 -18.17
C GLU A 23 -4.90 1.74 -18.03
N ALA A 24 -3.94 1.01 -17.43
CA ALA A 24 -4.04 -0.43 -17.25
C ALA A 24 -4.88 -0.90 -16.04
N LYS A 25 -5.04 -0.07 -15.00
CA LYS A 25 -5.64 -0.50 -13.71
C LYS A 25 -6.80 0.34 -13.18
N CYS A 26 -6.83 1.65 -13.44
CA CYS A 26 -7.74 2.58 -12.76
C CYS A 26 -8.13 3.77 -13.65
N PRO A 27 -8.75 3.54 -14.82
CA PRO A 27 -9.11 4.62 -15.74
C PRO A 27 -10.02 5.68 -15.10
N ASP A 28 -10.88 5.28 -14.17
CA ASP A 28 -11.79 6.16 -13.41
C ASP A 28 -11.03 7.19 -12.56
N LYS A 29 -9.81 6.86 -12.12
CA LYS A 29 -8.97 7.75 -11.30
C LYS A 29 -8.16 8.73 -12.14
N ARG A 30 -8.20 8.61 -13.47
CA ARG A 30 -7.44 9.46 -14.40
C ARG A 30 -7.76 10.93 -14.22
N GLU A 31 -9.02 11.29 -13.97
CA GLU A 31 -9.44 12.69 -13.83
C GLU A 31 -8.82 13.37 -12.60
N TYR A 32 -8.79 12.67 -11.46
CA TYR A 32 -8.16 13.15 -10.22
C TYR A 32 -6.63 13.29 -10.35
N VAL A 33 -5.98 12.38 -11.07
CA VAL A 33 -4.52 12.39 -11.24
C VAL A 33 -4.06 13.30 -12.39
N LYS A 34 -4.94 13.61 -13.36
CA LYS A 34 -4.67 14.50 -14.51
C LYS A 34 -4.08 15.84 -14.07
N GLY A 35 -4.63 16.47 -13.03
CA GLY A 35 -4.13 17.75 -12.50
C GLY A 35 -2.68 17.71 -11.99
N PHE A 36 -2.21 16.54 -11.51
CA PHE A 36 -0.82 16.35 -11.12
C PHE A 36 0.07 16.01 -12.33
N LEU A 37 -0.39 15.14 -13.24
CA LEU A 37 0.33 14.79 -14.48
C LEU A 37 0.46 15.97 -15.47
N SER A 38 -0.36 17.00 -15.34
CA SER A 38 -0.24 18.26 -16.07
C SER A 38 1.01 19.08 -15.71
N LYS A 39 1.66 18.82 -14.56
CA LYS A 39 2.87 19.54 -14.14
C LYS A 39 4.09 19.13 -14.97
N ASN A 40 5.02 20.08 -15.17
CA ASN A 40 6.29 19.83 -15.88
C ASN A 40 7.25 18.93 -15.09
N SER A 41 7.17 18.95 -13.76
CA SER A 41 7.86 18.03 -12.87
C SER A 41 6.90 17.57 -11.76
N LEU A 42 6.99 16.28 -11.41
CA LEU A 42 6.31 15.74 -10.23
C LEU A 42 7.28 15.86 -9.05
N SER A 43 6.91 16.62 -8.03
CA SER A 43 7.65 16.60 -6.76
C SER A 43 7.40 15.28 -6.01
N VAL A 44 8.26 14.94 -5.05
CA VAL A 44 8.03 13.77 -4.17
C VAL A 44 6.68 13.88 -3.44
N SER A 45 6.23 15.11 -3.11
CA SER A 45 4.90 15.34 -2.52
C SER A 45 3.77 15.06 -3.51
N ASP A 46 3.93 15.40 -4.79
CA ASP A 46 2.95 15.07 -5.83
C ASP A 46 2.90 13.55 -6.07
N VAL A 47 4.05 12.89 -6.15
CA VAL A 47 4.16 11.42 -6.26
C VAL A 47 3.43 10.73 -5.10
N LEU A 48 3.65 11.18 -3.85
CA LEU A 48 2.95 10.64 -2.68
C LEU A 48 1.43 10.85 -2.76
N LYS A 49 0.96 12.04 -3.18
CA LYS A 49 -0.48 12.33 -3.34
C LYS A 49 -1.12 11.48 -4.44
N ILE A 50 -0.46 11.36 -5.59
CA ILE A 50 -0.87 10.46 -6.68
C ILE A 50 -0.97 9.03 -6.16
N ASN A 51 0.05 8.58 -5.41
CA ASN A 51 0.07 7.25 -4.82
C ASN A 51 -1.14 7.03 -3.88
N THR A 52 -1.44 7.98 -2.99
CA THR A 52 -2.62 7.90 -2.11
C THR A 52 -3.95 7.89 -2.90
N ILE A 53 -4.07 8.65 -3.98
CA ILE A 53 -5.28 8.67 -4.83
C ILE A 53 -5.44 7.33 -5.58
N ILE A 54 -4.38 6.85 -6.23
CA ILE A 54 -4.38 5.60 -7.01
C ILE A 54 -4.62 4.39 -6.10
N PHE A 55 -3.92 4.30 -4.97
CA PHE A 55 -3.97 3.16 -4.05
C PHE A 55 -4.97 3.33 -2.88
N ASP A 56 -5.74 4.42 -2.87
CA ASP A 56 -6.90 4.73 -2.01
C ASP A 56 -6.82 4.18 -0.58
N GLU A 57 -6.06 4.91 0.24
CA GLU A 57 -5.93 4.72 1.70
C GLU A 57 -5.56 3.32 2.21
N LEU A 58 -5.10 2.37 1.37
CA LEU A 58 -4.67 1.03 1.83
C LEU A 58 -5.76 0.30 2.65
N SER A 59 -7.04 0.59 2.44
CA SER A 59 -8.15 -0.02 3.20
C SER A 59 -8.23 -1.54 2.98
N GLU A 60 -7.87 -2.00 1.78
CA GLU A 60 -7.70 -3.42 1.39
C GLU A 60 -6.32 -4.03 1.76
N SER A 61 -5.46 -3.30 2.49
CA SER A 61 -4.07 -3.76 2.79
C SER A 61 -3.97 -4.98 3.73
N GLN A 62 -5.08 -5.52 4.26
CA GLN A 62 -5.04 -6.77 5.03
C GLN A 62 -4.42 -7.94 4.24
N LYS A 63 -4.55 -7.95 2.90
CA LYS A 63 -3.90 -8.96 2.03
C LYS A 63 -2.39 -8.76 1.85
N PHE A 64 -1.88 -7.54 2.09
CA PHE A 64 -0.49 -7.16 1.79
C PHE A 64 0.37 -6.90 3.04
N LYS A 65 -0.20 -7.02 4.24
CA LYS A 65 0.58 -7.05 5.48
C LYS A 65 1.28 -8.40 5.61
N SER A 66 2.53 -8.45 5.17
CA SER A 66 3.49 -9.45 5.60
C SER A 66 3.75 -9.24 7.09
N TYR A 67 3.13 -10.07 7.94
CA TYR A 67 3.40 -10.06 9.37
C TYR A 67 4.62 -10.93 9.67
N ASP A 68 5.65 -10.33 10.24
CA ASP A 68 6.82 -11.06 10.72
C ASP A 68 6.44 -11.98 11.88
N LYS A 69 7.20 -13.07 12.06
CA LYS A 69 6.92 -14.08 13.10
C LYS A 69 6.81 -13.45 14.49
N GLN A 70 7.66 -12.48 14.81
CA GLN A 70 7.63 -11.75 16.07
C GLN A 70 6.29 -11.04 16.30
N THR A 71 5.82 -10.25 15.32
CA THR A 71 4.54 -9.55 15.39
C THR A 71 3.36 -10.53 15.52
N ILE A 72 3.43 -11.69 14.88
CA ILE A 72 2.42 -12.75 15.04
C ILE A 72 2.40 -13.26 16.49
N PHE A 73 3.55 -13.53 17.10
CA PHE A 73 3.63 -13.95 18.50
C PHE A 73 3.13 -12.86 19.47
N GLU A 74 3.47 -11.59 19.25
CA GLU A 74 2.98 -10.46 20.05
C GLU A 74 1.45 -10.34 20.01
N ILE A 75 0.84 -10.49 18.83
CA ILE A 75 -0.63 -10.48 18.66
C ILE A 75 -1.28 -11.70 19.36
N LEU A 76 -0.65 -12.88 19.30
CA LEU A 76 -1.14 -14.09 19.95
C LEU A 76 -0.96 -14.06 21.49
N ASP A 77 0.08 -13.42 22.00
CA ASP A 77 0.25 -13.19 23.44
C ASP A 77 -0.75 -12.16 23.96
N TYR A 78 -0.97 -11.07 23.22
CA TYR A 78 -2.04 -10.10 23.50
C TYR A 78 -3.41 -10.79 23.64
N GLN A 79 -3.70 -11.78 22.80
CA GLN A 79 -4.91 -12.59 22.93
C GLN A 79 -5.01 -13.29 24.29
N LYS A 80 -3.92 -13.91 24.77
CA LYS A 80 -3.88 -14.61 26.07
C LYS A 80 -4.00 -13.61 27.22
N LYS A 81 -3.19 -12.55 27.20
CA LYS A 81 -3.13 -11.49 28.23
C LYS A 81 -4.48 -10.81 28.46
N HIS A 82 -5.21 -10.53 27.39
CA HIS A 82 -6.52 -9.87 27.43
C HIS A 82 -7.71 -10.84 27.34
N ARG A 83 -7.48 -12.17 27.37
CA ARG A 83 -8.50 -13.24 27.30
C ARG A 83 -9.49 -13.09 26.13
N LEU A 84 -9.03 -12.59 24.98
CA LEU A 84 -9.88 -12.29 23.83
C LEU A 84 -10.20 -13.53 23.01
N ASN A 85 -11.40 -13.62 22.46
CA ASN A 85 -11.73 -14.62 21.44
C ASN A 85 -11.15 -14.24 20.06
N ASN A 86 -11.07 -15.20 19.14
CA ASN A 86 -10.46 -14.98 17.82
C ASN A 86 -11.16 -13.87 16.99
N THR A 87 -12.46 -13.64 17.21
CA THR A 87 -13.24 -12.58 16.52
C THR A 87 -12.91 -11.21 17.11
N GLN A 88 -12.83 -11.09 18.44
CA GLN A 88 -12.45 -9.84 19.12
C GLN A 88 -11.03 -9.42 18.74
N LEU A 89 -10.08 -10.37 18.74
CA LEU A 89 -8.70 -10.12 18.34
C LEU A 89 -8.61 -9.66 16.87
N ALA A 90 -9.35 -10.31 15.97
CA ALA A 90 -9.43 -9.95 14.55
C ALA A 90 -10.26 -8.68 14.27
N SER A 91 -11.01 -8.17 15.24
CA SER A 91 -11.60 -6.83 15.16
C SER A 91 -10.57 -5.78 15.61
N HIS A 92 -9.89 -6.04 16.72
CA HIS A 92 -8.92 -5.13 17.33
C HIS A 92 -7.74 -4.78 16.41
N PHE A 93 -7.05 -5.77 15.86
CA PHE A 93 -5.91 -5.55 14.96
C PHE A 93 -6.33 -5.27 13.51
N LYS A 94 -7.64 -5.20 13.27
CA LYS A 94 -8.24 -5.74 12.05
C LYS A 94 -7.70 -7.19 11.88
N LEU A 95 -7.44 -7.70 10.67
CA LEU A 95 -7.28 -9.14 10.32
C LEU A 95 -8.64 -9.80 10.00
N SER A 96 -8.58 -11.08 9.60
CA SER A 96 -9.72 -11.99 9.58
C SER A 96 -9.62 -13.02 10.72
N ARG A 97 -10.76 -13.51 11.23
CA ARG A 97 -10.79 -14.65 12.17
C ARG A 97 -10.06 -15.88 11.64
N ASN A 98 -10.02 -16.05 10.31
CA ASN A 98 -9.35 -17.18 9.66
C ASN A 98 -7.82 -17.00 9.66
N THR A 99 -7.31 -15.76 9.59
CA THR A 99 -5.89 -15.44 9.75
C THR A 99 -5.41 -15.81 11.15
N VAL A 100 -6.15 -15.40 12.19
CA VAL A 100 -5.84 -15.75 13.59
C VAL A 100 -5.86 -17.27 13.79
N THR A 101 -6.89 -17.97 13.28
CA THR A 101 -6.96 -19.44 13.34
C THR A 101 -5.78 -20.11 12.61
N LYS A 102 -5.38 -19.60 11.43
CA LYS A 102 -4.21 -20.10 10.69
C LYS A 102 -2.93 -19.91 11.49
N TRP A 103 -2.70 -18.74 12.07
CA TRP A 103 -1.51 -18.47 12.89
C TRP A 103 -1.44 -19.39 14.11
N LYS A 104 -2.54 -19.59 14.83
CA LYS A 104 -2.58 -20.54 15.97
C LYS A 104 -2.22 -21.96 15.50
N ARG A 105 -2.71 -22.41 14.35
CA ARG A 105 -2.35 -23.72 13.74
C ARG A 105 -0.93 -23.75 13.14
N THR A 106 -0.23 -22.63 12.96
CA THR A 106 1.12 -22.61 12.40
C THR A 106 2.20 -22.39 13.46
N PHE A 107 1.86 -21.75 14.58
CA PHE A 107 2.82 -21.33 15.61
C PHE A 107 2.51 -21.82 17.03
N LEU A 108 1.34 -22.43 17.27
CA LEU A 108 0.88 -22.95 18.56
C LEU A 108 0.33 -24.39 18.45
N ILE A 109 0.89 -25.20 17.52
CA ILE A 109 0.80 -26.67 17.60
C ILE A 109 1.70 -27.12 18.77
#